data_AF-A0A3B0C215-F1
#
_entry.id   AF-A0A3B0C215-F1
#
_cell.length_a   1.000
_cell.length_b   1.000
_cell.length_c   1.000
_cell.angle_alpha   90.00
_cell.angle_beta   90.00
_cell.angle_gamma   90.00
#
_symmetry.space_group_name_H-M   'P 1'
#
loop_
_entity.id
_entity.type
_entity.pdbx_description
1 polymer ?
#
loop_
_entity_poly.entity_id
_entity_poly.type
_entity_poly.pdbx_seq_one_letter_code
_entity_poly.pdbx_strand_id
1 'polypeptide(L)'
;MTRIAIAAGAGLLVLASGSATAQARPQPASEARTCLVNVDSGATQCFGTFRAAVAASTEGRITDAPLSGKDAARDRQLVEKPRESSSARGKLNAEPAILYEHWNFGGTSIILNGGACRTGTHQEYRDSTPYVGDAMNDRASSYALL
;
A
#
# COMPACT_ATOMS: atom_id res chain seq x y z
N MET A 1 -78.15 -18.13 13.11
CA MET A 1 -78.22 -18.10 11.63
C MET A 1 -76.97 -17.33 11.17
N THR A 2 -75.96 -17.94 10.52
CA THR A 2 -75.87 -18.27 9.07
C THR A 2 -75.47 -17.02 8.23
N ARG A 3 -74.37 -16.95 7.46
CA ARG A 3 -73.21 -17.84 7.16
C ARG A 3 -72.10 -17.05 6.39
N ILE A 4 -70.79 -17.30 6.65
CA ILE A 4 -69.66 -17.27 5.65
C ILE A 4 -69.29 -15.85 5.10
N ALA A 5 -68.02 -15.45 4.87
CA ALA A 5 -66.96 -16.10 4.08
C ALA A 5 -65.51 -15.84 4.51
N ILE A 6 -64.65 -16.82 4.21
CA ILE A 6 -63.18 -16.72 4.24
C ILE A 6 -62.69 -16.58 2.80
N ALA A 7 -61.87 -15.56 2.51
CA ALA A 7 -61.19 -15.42 1.23
C ALA A 7 -59.71 -15.80 1.38
N ALA A 8 -59.31 -16.93 0.78
CA ALA A 8 -57.91 -17.38 0.79
C ALA A 8 -57.13 -16.69 -0.35
N GLY A 9 -56.34 -15.68 -0.01
CA GLY A 9 -55.41 -15.04 -0.94
C GLY A 9 -54.07 -15.78 -1.02
N ALA A 10 -53.83 -16.53 -2.09
CA ALA A 10 -52.54 -17.18 -2.34
C ALA A 10 -51.50 -16.15 -2.85
N GLY A 11 -50.73 -15.56 -1.94
CA GLY A 11 -49.61 -14.69 -2.29
C GLY A 11 -48.36 -15.48 -2.68
N LEU A 12 -47.95 -15.44 -3.97
CA LEU A 12 -46.64 -15.95 -4.38
C LEU A 12 -45.53 -15.05 -3.80
N LEU A 13 -44.74 -15.61 -2.88
CA LEU A 13 -43.47 -15.02 -2.45
C LEU A 13 -42.42 -15.26 -3.54
N VAL A 14 -42.19 -14.26 -4.39
CA VAL A 14 -41.04 -14.24 -5.30
C VAL A 14 -39.79 -13.94 -4.48
N LEU A 15 -39.07 -15.00 -4.11
CA LEU A 15 -37.73 -14.90 -3.53
C LEU A 15 -36.75 -14.44 -4.62
N ALA A 16 -36.60 -13.12 -4.77
CA ALA A 16 -35.57 -12.53 -5.61
C ALA A 16 -34.19 -12.84 -5.00
N SER A 17 -33.49 -13.81 -5.57
CA SER A 17 -32.09 -14.12 -5.27
C SER A 17 -31.19 -12.97 -5.72
N GLY A 18 -31.17 -11.89 -4.95
CA GLY A 18 -30.28 -10.76 -5.14
C GLY A 18 -28.83 -11.19 -4.92
N SER A 19 -28.15 -11.59 -5.99
CA SER A 19 -26.70 -11.75 -5.98
C SER A 19 -26.07 -10.43 -5.59
N ALA A 20 -25.61 -10.32 -4.34
CA ALA A 20 -24.81 -9.20 -3.89
C ALA A 20 -23.47 -9.24 -4.62
N THR A 21 -23.40 -8.64 -5.81
CA THR A 21 -22.14 -8.30 -6.46
C THR A 21 -21.40 -7.37 -5.52
N ALA A 22 -20.40 -7.89 -4.82
CA ALA A 22 -19.44 -7.08 -4.09
C ALA A 22 -18.80 -6.13 -5.09
N GLN A 23 -19.29 -4.90 -5.13
CA GLN A 23 -18.93 -3.92 -6.14
C GLN A 23 -17.54 -3.41 -5.78
N ALA A 24 -16.53 -4.12 -6.30
CA ALA A 24 -15.14 -3.72 -6.22
C ALA A 24 -15.07 -2.25 -6.62
N ARG A 25 -14.64 -1.40 -5.67
CA ARG A 25 -14.45 0.03 -5.96
C ARG A 25 -13.57 0.13 -7.20
N PRO A 26 -13.86 1.02 -8.16
CA PRO A 26 -12.97 1.24 -9.29
C PRO A 26 -11.60 1.63 -8.77
N GLN A 27 -10.65 0.68 -8.75
CA GLN A 27 -9.25 1.00 -8.60
C GLN A 27 -8.89 1.80 -9.86
N PRO A 28 -8.49 3.08 -9.76
CA PRO A 28 -8.07 3.83 -10.93
C PRO A 28 -6.87 3.09 -11.54
N ALA A 29 -7.02 2.66 -12.79
CA ALA A 29 -5.96 1.97 -13.50
C ALA A 29 -4.68 2.83 -13.48
N SER A 30 -3.59 2.26 -12.98
CA SER A 30 -2.35 3.00 -12.78
C SER A 30 -1.69 3.35 -14.12
N GLU A 31 -1.92 4.58 -14.58
CA GLU A 31 -1.04 5.25 -15.53
C GLU A 31 0.32 5.50 -14.87
N ALA A 32 1.20 4.50 -14.86
CA ALA A 32 2.64 4.57 -14.51
C ALA A 32 3.01 5.29 -13.19
N ARG A 33 2.05 5.50 -12.28
CA ARG A 33 2.23 6.29 -11.07
C ARG A 33 2.82 5.44 -9.94
N THR A 34 3.82 5.98 -9.24
CA THR A 34 4.38 5.39 -8.02
C THR A 34 3.89 6.19 -6.82
N CYS A 35 3.25 5.53 -5.86
CA CYS A 35 2.73 6.18 -4.66
C CYS A 35 3.68 5.98 -3.47
N LEU A 36 3.98 7.09 -2.79
CA LEU A 36 4.62 7.15 -1.49
C LEU A 36 3.54 7.21 -0.42
N VAL A 37 3.64 6.38 0.61
CA VAL A 37 2.76 6.41 1.79
C VAL A 37 3.62 6.68 3.03
N ASN A 38 3.23 7.69 3.81
CA ASN A 38 3.85 7.98 5.08
C ASN A 38 3.16 7.22 6.22
N VAL A 39 3.88 6.32 6.88
CA VAL A 39 3.29 5.39 7.86
C VAL A 39 2.96 6.05 9.21
N ASP A 40 3.50 7.22 9.53
CA ASP A 40 3.14 7.97 10.75
C ASP A 40 1.80 8.70 10.64
N SER A 41 1.40 9.08 9.42
CA SER A 41 0.23 9.93 9.15
C SER A 41 -0.85 9.27 8.29
N GLY A 42 -0.54 8.17 7.61
CA GLY A 42 -1.40 7.55 6.58
C GLY A 42 -1.48 8.36 5.27
N ALA A 43 -0.75 9.49 5.16
CA ALA A 43 -0.78 10.33 3.98
C ALA A 43 -0.19 9.62 2.76
N THR A 44 -0.88 9.70 1.62
CA THR A 44 -0.45 9.11 0.35
C THR A 44 -0.22 10.19 -0.71
N GLN A 45 0.92 10.18 -1.37
CA GLN A 45 1.26 11.06 -2.49
C GLN A 45 1.76 10.23 -3.68
N CYS A 46 1.13 10.39 -4.85
CA CYS A 46 1.53 9.66 -6.06
C CYS A 46 2.28 10.56 -7.05
N PHE A 47 3.38 10.03 -7.59
CA PHE A 47 4.28 10.70 -8.51
C PHE A 47 4.19 10.08 -9.90
N GLY A 48 4.40 10.90 -10.94
CA GLY A 48 4.41 10.44 -12.34
C GLY A 48 5.60 9.58 -12.73
N THR A 49 6.62 9.43 -11.87
CA THR A 49 7.75 8.51 -12.07
C THR A 49 8.20 7.89 -10.74
N PHE A 50 8.76 6.68 -10.81
CA PHE A 50 9.33 5.99 -9.66
C PHE A 50 10.49 6.77 -9.03
N ARG A 51 11.40 7.31 -9.85
CA ARG A 51 12.54 8.13 -9.39
C ARG A 51 12.11 9.35 -8.59
N ALA A 52 11.03 10.04 -8.99
CA ALA A 52 10.49 11.17 -8.23
C ALA A 52 9.92 10.73 -6.87
N ALA A 53 9.28 9.55 -6.79
CA ALA A 53 8.80 8.99 -5.53
C ALA A 53 9.95 8.57 -4.59
N VAL A 54 11.04 7.99 -5.11
CA VAL A 54 12.25 7.66 -4.31
C VAL A 54 12.96 8.92 -3.83
N ALA A 55 13.08 9.94 -4.68
CA ALA A 55 13.66 11.22 -4.27
C ALA A 55 12.81 11.88 -3.16
N ALA A 56 11.49 11.82 -3.24
CA ALA A 56 10.61 12.31 -2.17
C ALA A 56 10.70 11.46 -0.89
N SER A 57 10.73 10.12 -0.98
CA SER A 57 10.75 9.24 0.19
C SER A 57 12.05 9.32 0.97
N THR A 58 13.16 9.62 0.28
CA THR A 58 14.51 9.68 0.85
C THR A 58 14.95 11.12 1.21
N GLU A 59 14.08 12.12 1.07
CA GLU A 59 14.39 13.55 1.25
C GLU A 59 15.53 14.04 0.34
N GLY A 60 15.57 13.53 -0.90
CA GLY A 60 16.57 13.87 -1.91
C GLY A 60 17.93 13.19 -1.72
N ARG A 61 18.09 12.26 -0.76
CA ARG A 61 19.32 11.48 -0.60
C ARG A 61 19.60 10.56 -1.79
N ILE A 62 18.54 10.10 -2.47
CA ILE A 62 18.63 9.26 -3.68
C ILE A 62 17.91 9.97 -4.82
N THR A 63 18.66 10.44 -5.82
CA THR A 63 18.12 11.22 -6.96
C THR A 63 18.29 10.50 -8.30
N ASP A 64 19.16 9.51 -8.36
CA ASP A 64 19.57 8.73 -9.53
C ASP A 64 18.92 7.32 -9.59
N ALA A 65 17.93 7.06 -8.73
CA ALA A 65 17.22 5.78 -8.62
C ALA A 65 16.80 5.18 -9.99
N PRO A 66 16.71 3.84 -10.12
CA PRO A 66 16.24 3.17 -11.33
C PRO A 66 14.86 3.63 -11.81
N LEU A 67 14.49 3.26 -13.04
CA LEU A 67 13.26 3.75 -13.67
C LEU A 67 11.98 3.09 -13.13
N SER A 68 12.09 1.94 -12.46
CA SER A 68 10.97 1.22 -11.85
C SER A 68 11.40 0.50 -10.57
N GLY A 69 10.43 0.11 -9.72
CA GLY A 69 10.69 -0.73 -8.55
C GLY A 69 11.28 -2.10 -8.91
N LYS A 70 10.86 -2.68 -10.04
CA LYS A 70 11.40 -3.96 -10.52
C LYS A 70 12.89 -3.89 -10.86
N ASP A 71 13.35 -2.73 -11.33
CA ASP A 71 14.77 -2.45 -11.58
C ASP A 71 15.50 -2.10 -10.27
N ALA A 72 14.86 -1.33 -9.39
CA ALA A 72 15.35 -0.99 -8.06
C ALA A 72 15.73 -2.22 -7.22
N ALA A 73 14.90 -3.26 -7.22
CA ALA A 73 15.19 -4.52 -6.54
C ALA A 73 16.34 -5.34 -7.16
N ARG A 74 16.82 -4.97 -8.35
CA ARG A 74 17.96 -5.60 -9.04
C ARG A 74 19.22 -4.73 -8.99
N ASP A 75 19.07 -3.49 -8.53
CA ASP A 75 20.16 -2.55 -8.38
C ASP A 75 20.90 -2.81 -7.07
N ARG A 76 22.09 -3.43 -7.17
CA ARG A 76 22.95 -3.71 -6.01
C ARG A 76 23.43 -2.43 -5.33
N GLN A 77 23.60 -1.32 -6.05
CA GLN A 77 23.98 -0.06 -5.42
C GLN A 77 22.83 0.54 -4.60
N LEU A 78 21.59 0.32 -5.00
CA LEU A 78 20.43 0.75 -4.22
C LEU A 78 20.17 -0.18 -3.01
N VAL A 79 20.37 -1.49 -3.16
CA VAL A 79 20.08 -2.48 -2.10
C VAL A 79 21.20 -2.65 -1.07
N GLU A 80 22.48 -2.45 -1.44
CA GLU A 80 23.63 -2.74 -0.56
C GLU A 80 24.18 -1.47 0.13
N LYS A 81 24.16 -0.31 -0.53
CA LYS A 81 24.73 0.96 -0.05
C LYS A 81 24.03 1.62 1.16
N PRO A 82 22.71 1.42 1.40
CA PRO A 82 22.05 1.93 2.62
C PRO A 82 22.60 1.30 3.91
N ARG A 83 22.98 0.02 3.83
CA ARG A 83 23.50 -0.77 4.97
C ARG A 83 24.83 -0.25 5.53
N GLU A 84 25.64 0.43 4.72
CA GLU A 84 26.90 1.03 5.18
C GLU A 84 26.68 2.42 5.82
N SER A 85 25.68 3.15 5.34
CA SER A 85 25.46 4.57 5.64
C SER A 85 24.67 4.83 6.93
N SER A 86 23.90 3.84 7.40
CA SER A 86 23.01 3.93 8.58
C SER A 86 23.71 3.84 9.94
N SER A 87 25.04 3.72 9.97
CA SER A 87 25.83 3.61 11.21
C SER A 87 26.30 4.96 11.81
N ALA A 88 26.19 6.07 11.08
CA ALA A 88 27.04 7.25 11.31
C ALA A 88 26.36 8.54 11.84
N ARG A 89 25.01 8.65 11.86
CA ARG A 89 24.32 9.93 12.18
C ARG A 89 23.06 9.74 13.03
N GLY A 90 22.77 10.71 13.90
CA GLY A 90 21.65 10.65 14.84
C GLY A 90 20.27 10.83 14.20
N LYS A 91 19.22 10.43 14.94
CA LYS A 91 17.79 10.49 14.54
C LYS A 91 17.54 10.23 13.05
N LEU A 92 17.99 9.08 12.58
CA LEU A 92 17.70 8.61 11.23
C LEU A 92 16.18 8.46 11.08
N ASN A 93 15.62 9.03 10.01
CA ASN A 93 14.31 8.64 9.50
C ASN A 93 14.33 7.13 9.21
N ALA A 94 13.20 6.45 9.44
CA ALA A 94 13.07 5.04 9.11
C ALA A 94 13.47 4.80 7.65
N GLU A 95 14.29 3.77 7.42
CA GLU A 95 14.77 3.41 6.08
C GLU A 95 13.55 3.14 5.18
N PRO A 96 13.34 3.92 4.09
CA PRO A 96 12.16 3.75 3.25
C PRO A 96 12.12 2.35 2.64
N ALA A 97 10.92 1.81 2.47
CA ALA A 97 10.73 0.47 1.93
C ALA A 97 9.92 0.52 0.63
N ILE A 98 10.24 -0.34 -0.34
CA ILE A 98 9.37 -0.60 -1.49
C ILE A 98 8.61 -1.89 -1.18
N LEU A 99 7.28 -1.83 -1.19
CA LEU A 99 6.43 -3.02 -1.15
C LEU A 99 6.02 -3.42 -2.56
N TYR A 100 6.03 -4.73 -2.82
CA TYR A 100 5.68 -5.33 -4.10
C TYR A 100 4.53 -6.31 -3.94
N GLU A 101 3.58 -6.26 -4.88
CA GLU A 101 2.42 -7.14 -4.92
C GLU A 101 2.80 -8.62 -5.11
N HIS A 102 3.78 -8.93 -5.95
CA HIS A 102 4.19 -10.31 -6.20
C HIS A 102 5.53 -10.65 -5.56
N TRP A 103 5.77 -11.96 -5.43
CA TRP A 103 7.07 -12.55 -5.11
C TRP A 103 8.15 -12.09 -6.10
N ASN A 104 9.42 -12.14 -5.68
CA ASN A 104 10.58 -11.72 -6.48
C ASN A 104 10.46 -10.31 -7.09
N PHE A 105 9.91 -9.37 -6.32
CA PHE A 105 9.82 -7.94 -6.66
C PHE A 105 9.01 -7.65 -7.94
N GLY A 106 7.99 -8.48 -8.18
CA GLY A 106 7.07 -8.37 -9.31
C GLY A 106 5.76 -7.67 -8.98
N GLY A 107 4.94 -7.44 -10.01
CA GLY A 107 3.62 -6.81 -9.87
C GLY A 107 3.70 -5.29 -9.69
N THR A 108 2.66 -4.70 -9.11
CA THR A 108 2.66 -3.28 -8.76
C THR A 108 3.50 -3.01 -7.49
N SER A 109 3.91 -1.75 -7.29
CA SER A 109 4.74 -1.36 -6.14
C SER A 109 4.35 -0.01 -5.55
N ILE A 110 4.46 0.12 -4.22
CA ILE A 110 4.40 1.40 -3.50
C ILE A 110 5.68 1.61 -2.69
N ILE A 111 5.95 2.85 -2.32
CA ILE A 111 7.03 3.20 -1.39
C ILE A 111 6.41 3.58 -0.05
N LEU A 112 6.98 3.08 1.05
CA LEU A 112 6.66 3.50 2.42
C LEU A 112 7.81 4.36 2.96
N ASN A 113 7.49 5.42 3.70
CA ASN A 113 8.46 6.10 4.56
C ASN A 113 7.87 6.40 5.95
N GLY A 114 8.75 6.58 6.92
CA GLY A 114 8.41 7.02 8.27
C GLY A 114 9.44 8.02 8.78
N GLY A 115 9.08 8.78 9.81
CA GLY A 115 9.94 9.76 10.45
C GLY A 115 11.06 9.13 11.29
N ALA A 116 11.75 9.98 12.03
CA ALA A 116 12.89 9.58 12.86
C ALA A 116 12.56 8.47 13.86
N CYS A 117 13.40 7.43 13.90
CA CYS A 117 13.36 6.40 14.93
C CYS A 117 13.35 7.05 16.32
N ARG A 118 12.30 6.79 17.10
CA ARG A 118 12.12 7.38 18.44
C ARG A 118 13.12 6.82 19.45
N THR A 119 13.48 5.55 19.30
CA THR A 119 14.46 4.81 20.11
C THR A 119 15.16 3.78 19.24
N GLY A 120 16.46 3.53 19.49
CA GLY A 120 17.21 2.48 18.79
C GLY A 120 17.40 2.73 17.29
N THR A 121 17.58 1.64 16.53
CA THR A 121 17.85 1.64 15.08
C THR A 121 16.63 1.25 14.24
N HIS A 122 15.51 0.87 14.85
CA HIS A 122 14.29 0.50 14.17
C HIS A 122 13.07 1.16 14.83
N GLN A 123 12.05 1.42 14.03
CA GLN A 123 10.76 1.94 14.47
C GLN A 123 9.72 0.87 14.16
N GLU A 124 9.06 0.34 15.19
CA GLU A 124 7.96 -0.61 15.00
C GLU A 124 6.61 0.11 15.06
N TYR A 125 5.74 -0.23 14.10
CA TYR A 125 4.41 0.35 13.96
C TYR A 125 3.36 -0.68 14.40
N ARG A 126 2.58 -0.34 15.43
CA ARG A 126 1.52 -1.18 16.03
C ARG A 126 0.27 -0.35 16.33
N ASP A 127 -0.82 -1.02 16.69
CA ASP A 127 -2.06 -0.53 17.32
C ASP A 127 -2.63 0.80 16.77
N SER A 128 -2.10 1.95 17.21
CA SER A 128 -2.54 3.29 16.83
C SER A 128 -1.94 3.82 15.52
N THR A 129 -1.24 2.97 14.77
CA THR A 129 -0.71 3.29 13.44
C THR A 129 -1.87 3.62 12.47
N PRO A 130 -1.86 4.78 11.78
CA PRO A 130 -2.89 5.11 10.82
C PRO A 130 -3.00 4.09 9.68
N TYR A 131 -4.21 3.95 9.12
CA TYR A 131 -4.42 3.08 7.98
C TYR A 131 -3.65 3.58 6.75
N VAL A 132 -2.76 2.74 6.21
CA VAL A 132 -1.85 3.07 5.09
C VAL A 132 -2.44 2.76 3.70
N GLY A 133 -3.76 2.49 3.63
CA GLY A 133 -4.51 2.34 2.38
C GLY A 133 -4.59 0.90 1.84
N ASP A 134 -5.60 0.66 1.00
CA ASP A 134 -5.93 -0.66 0.42
C ASP A 134 -4.88 -1.17 -0.58
N ALA A 135 -3.93 -0.34 -1.01
CA ALA A 135 -3.06 -0.62 -2.15
C ALA A 135 -2.18 -1.88 -1.95
N MET A 136 -1.73 -2.15 -0.74
CA MET A 136 -0.91 -3.33 -0.40
C MET A 136 -1.51 -4.22 0.69
N ASN A 137 -2.66 -3.84 1.26
CA ASN A 137 -3.36 -4.65 2.26
C ASN A 137 -3.73 -6.02 1.68
N ASP A 138 -3.28 -7.10 2.33
CA ASP A 138 -3.42 -8.49 1.88
C ASP A 138 -2.89 -8.80 0.46
N ARG A 139 -2.08 -7.89 -0.11
CA ARG A 139 -1.50 -8.01 -1.46
C ARG A 139 0.01 -8.05 -1.50
N ALA A 140 0.72 -7.44 -0.54
CA ALA A 140 2.19 -7.42 -0.57
C ALA A 140 2.79 -8.82 -0.36
N SER A 141 3.65 -9.24 -1.30
CA SER A 141 4.31 -10.55 -1.30
C SER A 141 5.85 -10.48 -1.30
N SER A 142 6.45 -9.30 -1.50
CA SER A 142 7.88 -9.06 -1.25
C SER A 142 8.18 -7.59 -0.96
N TYR A 143 9.37 -7.28 -0.43
CA TYR A 143 9.81 -5.92 -0.12
C TYR A 143 11.31 -5.72 -0.35
N ALA A 144 11.72 -4.46 -0.57
CA ALA A 144 13.12 -4.02 -0.59
C ALA A 144 13.28 -2.75 0.28
N LEU A 145 14.48 -2.47 0.75
CA LEU A 145 14.82 -1.26 1.53
C LEU A 145 15.65 -0.28 0.67
N LEU A 146 15.61 1.02 1.00
CA LEU A 146 16.13 2.16 0.21
C LEU A 146 17.09 3.07 1.01
#